data_AF-A0A9P6PBM4-F1
#
_entry.id   AF-A0A9P6PBM4-F1
#
_cell.length_a   1.000
_cell.length_b   1.000
_cell.length_c   1.000
_cell.angle_alpha   90.00
_cell.angle_beta   90.00
_cell.angle_gamma   90.00
#
_symmetry.space_group_name_H-M   'P 1'
#
loop_
_entity.id
_entity.type
_entity.pdbx_description
1 polymer ?
#
loop_
_entity_poly.entity_id
_entity_poly.type
_entity_poly.pdbx_seq_one_letter_code
_entity_poly.pdbx_strand_id
1 'polypeptide(L)'
;MTEEFPITQSPLNALDSSQRHVSDHDENDDDFQKQAYVKRHVQRRQRSQQESDVEEDEERELEEALVCSLCNEPWTVGGTHQVASLKCGHLFGYSCILRSIARANRMGSKVRLSSENVDIKAKCPFCRQLTTKHQVRKLTAPKLIDQDTEERKRLKREIQVAMEKIEKQDEALAEINQQLLSYRKRLIEMSAEVASMKQSADRQQGP
;
A
#
# COMPACT_ATOMS: atom_id res chain seq x y z
N MET A 1 8.56 -4.41 -56.04
CA MET A 1 8.40 -3.17 -55.25
C MET A 1 8.60 -3.55 -53.80
N THR A 2 9.86 -3.66 -53.41
CA THR A 2 10.33 -3.97 -52.06
C THR A 2 10.84 -2.65 -51.49
N GLU A 3 10.05 -2.02 -50.63
CA GLU A 3 10.41 -0.76 -50.00
C GLU A 3 11.10 -1.07 -48.66
N GLU A 4 12.43 -0.92 -48.66
CA GLU A 4 13.28 -0.96 -47.47
C GLU A 4 13.20 0.39 -46.75
N PHE A 5 12.83 0.39 -45.47
CA PHE A 5 12.86 1.58 -44.62
C PHE A 5 14.20 1.64 -43.83
N PRO A 6 14.92 2.79 -43.87
CA PRO A 6 16.30 2.88 -43.38
C PRO A 6 16.41 3.05 -41.86
N ILE A 7 17.40 2.33 -41.30
CA ILE A 7 17.86 2.39 -39.91
C ILE A 7 18.51 3.75 -39.65
N THR A 8 17.99 4.52 -38.69
CA THR A 8 18.61 5.78 -38.27
C THR A 8 19.64 5.52 -37.17
N GLN A 9 20.84 6.07 -37.36
CA GLN A 9 22.00 5.95 -36.48
C GLN A 9 21.99 7.02 -35.38
N SER A 10 22.45 6.62 -34.20
CA SER A 10 22.62 7.41 -32.98
C SER A 10 23.71 8.48 -33.11
N PRO A 11 23.56 9.69 -32.52
CA PRO A 11 24.56 10.74 -32.59
C PRO A 11 25.58 10.58 -31.44
N LEU A 12 26.63 9.81 -31.68
CA LEU A 12 27.87 9.90 -30.92
C LEU A 12 28.89 10.65 -31.79
N ASN A 13 29.19 11.90 -31.42
CA ASN A 13 30.48 12.60 -31.54
C ASN A 13 30.29 14.12 -31.72
N ALA A 14 30.50 14.88 -30.65
CA ALA A 14 31.00 16.25 -30.73
C ALA A 14 31.62 16.63 -29.38
N LEU A 15 32.72 17.40 -29.42
CA LEU A 15 33.55 17.94 -28.33
C LEU A 15 34.71 17.01 -27.97
N ASP A 16 35.78 16.94 -28.77
CA ASP A 16 36.85 17.94 -29.01
C ASP A 16 37.65 18.36 -27.76
N SER A 17 38.94 18.14 -27.87
CA SER A 17 39.96 18.21 -26.82
C SER A 17 40.55 19.60 -26.78
N SER A 18 40.53 20.27 -25.62
CA SER A 18 41.51 21.31 -25.27
C SER A 18 41.57 21.53 -23.76
N GLN A 19 42.70 21.12 -23.19
CA GLN A 19 43.33 21.56 -21.93
C GLN A 19 42.41 21.91 -20.76
N ARG A 20 42.31 20.99 -19.80
CA ARG A 20 42.16 21.37 -18.39
C ARG A 20 43.23 20.69 -17.55
N HIS A 21 44.00 21.56 -16.92
CA HIS A 21 44.95 21.31 -15.86
C HIS A 21 44.39 20.28 -14.86
N VAL A 22 45.12 19.19 -14.65
CA VAL A 22 44.81 18.22 -13.60
C VAL A 22 45.20 18.87 -12.28
N SER A 23 44.22 19.44 -11.58
CA SER A 23 44.38 19.82 -10.18
C SER A 23 43.88 18.66 -9.32
N ASP A 24 44.80 18.13 -8.54
CA ASP A 24 44.57 17.21 -7.42
C ASP A 24 43.51 17.75 -6.44
N HIS A 25 42.89 16.81 -5.72
CA HIS A 25 41.86 16.95 -4.66
C HIS A 25 40.42 17.17 -5.12
N ASP A 26 39.60 16.10 -5.03
CA ASP A 26 38.61 16.03 -3.96
C ASP A 26 38.14 14.57 -3.74
N GLU A 27 38.50 13.98 -2.60
CA GLU A 27 38.11 12.62 -2.18
C GLU A 27 36.71 12.59 -1.51
N ASN A 28 35.85 13.60 -1.69
CA ASN A 28 34.63 13.76 -0.89
C ASN A 28 33.28 13.61 -1.61
N ASP A 29 33.23 13.35 -2.92
CA ASP A 29 31.94 13.28 -3.64
C ASP A 29 31.21 11.91 -3.54
N ASP A 30 31.86 10.87 -3.00
CA ASP A 30 31.33 9.50 -2.96
C ASP A 30 30.36 9.24 -1.77
N ASP A 31 30.43 10.05 -0.70
CA ASP A 31 29.58 9.90 0.50
C ASP A 31 28.18 10.53 0.31
N PHE A 32 28.09 11.62 -0.48
CA PHE A 32 26.84 12.35 -0.68
C PHE A 32 25.79 11.54 -1.45
N GLN A 33 26.21 10.82 -2.51
CA GLN A 33 25.30 9.98 -3.31
C GLN A 33 24.84 8.73 -2.55
N LYS A 34 25.68 8.15 -1.68
CA LYS A 34 25.31 7.04 -0.79
C LYS A 34 24.30 7.46 0.27
N GLN A 35 24.51 8.60 0.91
CA GLN A 35 23.54 9.14 1.88
C GLN A 35 22.18 9.46 1.24
N ALA A 36 22.17 10.00 0.02
CA ALA A 36 20.93 10.30 -0.70
C ALA A 36 20.15 9.04 -1.09
N TYR A 37 20.84 7.98 -1.55
CA TYR A 37 20.24 6.68 -1.85
C TYR A 37 19.63 6.02 -0.61
N VAL A 38 20.38 5.97 0.50
CA VAL A 38 19.91 5.39 1.76
C VAL A 38 18.73 6.17 2.34
N LYS A 39 18.78 7.51 2.35
CA LYS A 39 17.65 8.34 2.83
C LYS A 39 16.37 8.08 2.04
N ARG A 40 16.47 7.95 0.71
CA ARG A 40 15.32 7.71 -0.17
C ARG A 40 14.72 6.30 0.06
N HIS A 41 15.56 5.29 0.29
CA HIS A 41 15.12 3.92 0.62
C HIS A 41 14.46 3.83 2.00
N VAL A 42 15.02 4.49 3.02
CA VAL A 42 14.43 4.54 4.37
C VAL A 42 13.09 5.27 4.35
N GLN A 43 12.99 6.41 3.66
CA GLN A 43 11.72 7.13 3.50
C GLN A 43 10.67 6.30 2.77
N ARG A 44 11.06 5.54 1.74
CA ARG A 44 10.13 4.65 0.99
C ARG A 44 9.61 3.52 1.87
N ARG A 45 10.45 2.89 2.70
CA ARG A 45 10.04 1.85 3.65
C ARG A 45 9.13 2.41 4.74
N GLN A 46 9.45 3.59 5.30
CA GLN A 46 8.59 4.25 6.29
C GLN A 46 7.21 4.59 5.71
N ARG A 47 7.14 5.11 4.49
CA ARG A 47 5.88 5.41 3.81
C ARG A 47 5.06 4.15 3.52
N SER A 48 5.70 3.06 3.10
CA SER A 48 5.04 1.77 2.88
C SER A 48 4.51 1.14 4.16
N GLN A 49 5.23 1.27 5.29
CA GLN A 49 4.75 0.81 6.60
C GLN A 49 3.57 1.67 7.09
N GLN A 50 3.65 2.98 6.91
CA GLN A 50 2.57 3.87 7.30
C GLN A 50 1.29 3.65 6.46
N GLU A 51 1.43 3.30 5.18
CA GLU A 51 0.29 2.92 4.33
C GLU A 51 -0.32 1.57 4.74
N SER A 52 0.47 0.58 5.17
CA SER A 52 -0.08 -0.70 5.65
C SER A 52 -0.82 -0.57 6.98
N ASP A 53 -0.31 0.24 7.91
CA ASP A 53 -0.93 0.44 9.23
C ASP A 53 -2.30 1.10 9.10
N VAL A 54 -2.45 2.07 8.19
CA VAL A 54 -3.74 2.74 7.90
C VAL A 54 -4.76 1.75 7.30
N GLU A 55 -4.32 0.87 6.40
CA GLU A 55 -5.20 -0.13 5.81
C GLU A 55 -5.70 -1.17 6.83
N GLU A 56 -4.85 -1.60 7.75
CA GLU A 56 -5.24 -2.53 8.83
C GLU A 56 -6.24 -1.89 9.80
N ASP A 57 -6.07 -0.62 10.14
CA ASP A 57 -7.00 0.10 11.00
C ASP A 57 -8.35 0.34 10.31
N GLU A 58 -8.37 0.69 9.01
CA GLU A 58 -9.60 0.80 8.21
C GLU A 58 -10.35 -0.55 8.13
N GLU A 59 -9.63 -1.65 7.89
CA GLU A 59 -10.25 -2.99 7.81
C GLU A 59 -10.83 -3.43 9.16
N ARG A 60 -10.14 -3.12 10.27
CA ARG A 60 -10.65 -3.39 11.63
C ARG A 60 -11.89 -2.58 11.95
N GLU A 61 -11.93 -1.29 11.60
CA GLU A 61 -13.11 -0.43 11.80
C GLU A 61 -14.31 -0.94 10.99
N LEU A 62 -14.07 -1.42 9.76
CA LEU A 62 -15.10 -2.07 8.94
C LEU A 62 -15.62 -3.37 9.57
N GLU A 63 -14.75 -4.22 10.12
CA GLU A 63 -15.15 -5.44 10.81
C GLU A 63 -16.05 -5.14 12.03
N GLU A 64 -15.71 -4.11 12.82
CA GLU A 64 -16.53 -3.66 13.94
C GLU A 64 -17.90 -3.10 13.50
N ALA A 65 -17.96 -2.46 12.34
CA ALA A 65 -19.21 -1.97 11.76
C ALA A 65 -20.13 -3.09 11.23
N LEU A 66 -19.59 -4.29 11.01
CA LEU A 66 -20.30 -5.44 10.40
C LEU A 66 -20.84 -6.46 11.40
N VAL A 67 -20.83 -6.16 12.70
CA VAL A 67 -21.32 -7.06 13.77
C VAL A 67 -22.62 -6.60 14.42
N CYS A 68 -23.43 -7.54 14.87
CA CYS A 68 -24.73 -7.26 15.47
C CYS A 68 -24.56 -6.88 16.93
N SER A 69 -24.86 -5.62 17.28
CA SER A 69 -24.77 -5.08 18.65
C SER A 69 -25.57 -5.81 19.75
N LEU A 70 -26.44 -6.77 19.40
CA LEU A 70 -27.16 -7.61 20.37
C LEU A 70 -26.44 -8.92 20.72
N CYS A 71 -25.57 -9.44 19.86
CA CYS A 71 -24.88 -10.73 20.07
C CYS A 71 -23.39 -10.70 19.70
N ASN A 72 -22.91 -9.59 19.13
CA ASN A 72 -21.54 -9.37 18.66
C ASN A 72 -21.08 -10.38 17.60
N GLU A 73 -22.02 -10.96 16.85
CA GLU A 73 -21.73 -11.87 15.74
C GLU A 73 -21.79 -11.09 14.40
N PRO A 74 -20.97 -11.47 13.40
CA PRO A 74 -21.01 -10.88 12.06
C PRO A 74 -22.37 -11.02 11.38
N TRP A 75 -22.75 -10.02 10.59
CA TRP A 75 -24.02 -10.01 9.88
C TRP A 75 -23.99 -11.01 8.72
N THR A 76 -25.09 -11.75 8.55
CA THR A 76 -25.18 -12.70 7.45
C THR A 76 -25.83 -12.06 6.22
N VAL A 77 -25.29 -12.33 5.02
CA VAL A 77 -25.92 -11.90 3.75
C VAL A 77 -27.27 -12.60 3.55
N GLY A 78 -27.40 -13.84 4.04
CA GLY A 78 -28.56 -14.72 3.93
C GLY A 78 -29.09 -15.21 5.29
N GLY A 79 -30.34 -15.68 5.36
CA GLY A 79 -30.83 -16.46 6.51
C GLY A 79 -31.49 -15.68 7.65
N THR A 80 -31.33 -16.17 8.89
CA THR A 80 -32.06 -15.68 10.06
C THR A 80 -31.35 -14.54 10.79
N HIS A 81 -30.03 -14.39 10.62
CA HIS A 81 -29.22 -13.33 11.21
C HIS A 81 -28.84 -12.24 10.20
N GLN A 82 -29.68 -12.05 9.18
CA GLN A 82 -29.53 -10.94 8.25
C GLN A 82 -29.73 -9.61 8.95
N VAL A 83 -29.11 -8.57 8.41
CA VAL A 83 -29.34 -7.19 8.78
C VAL A 83 -30.83 -6.86 8.79
N ALA A 84 -31.29 -6.21 9.84
CA ALA A 84 -32.64 -5.68 9.91
C ALA A 84 -32.66 -4.29 10.55
N SER A 85 -33.49 -3.41 10.00
CA SER A 85 -33.76 -2.09 10.55
C SER A 85 -35.04 -2.08 11.36
N LEU A 86 -35.03 -1.30 12.44
CA LEU A 86 -36.24 -0.84 13.11
C LEU A 86 -36.76 0.45 12.47
N LYS A 87 -38.00 0.83 12.77
CA LYS A 87 -38.56 2.14 12.37
C LYS A 87 -37.72 3.35 12.82
N CYS A 88 -36.96 3.19 13.90
CA CYS A 88 -36.05 4.21 14.43
C CYS A 88 -34.70 4.30 13.69
N GLY A 89 -34.46 3.47 12.67
CA GLY A 89 -33.21 3.44 11.90
C GLY A 89 -32.12 2.53 12.46
N HIS A 90 -32.15 2.19 13.76
CA HIS A 90 -31.14 1.30 14.35
C HIS A 90 -31.18 -0.10 13.75
N LEU A 91 -29.99 -0.69 13.59
CA LEU A 91 -29.77 -1.95 12.91
C LEU A 91 -29.37 -3.08 13.87
N PHE A 92 -29.85 -4.28 13.59
CA PHE A 92 -29.59 -5.49 14.36
C PHE A 92 -29.71 -6.73 13.46
N GLY A 93 -29.22 -7.88 13.92
CA GLY A 93 -29.57 -9.16 13.32
C GLY A 93 -31.07 -9.45 13.47
N TYR A 94 -31.72 -9.86 12.38
CA TYR A 94 -33.17 -10.08 12.31
C TYR A 94 -33.69 -11.02 13.41
N SER A 95 -33.05 -12.18 13.58
CA SER A 95 -33.40 -13.12 14.65
C SER A 95 -33.14 -12.56 16.05
N CYS A 96 -32.09 -11.75 16.23
CA CYS A 96 -31.76 -11.14 17.51
C CYS A 96 -32.84 -10.16 17.98
N ILE A 97 -33.27 -9.25 17.10
CA ILE A 97 -34.30 -8.28 17.47
C ILE A 97 -35.66 -8.94 17.68
N LEU A 98 -36.00 -9.99 16.90
CA LEU A 98 -37.21 -10.78 17.13
C LEU A 98 -37.18 -11.52 18.47
N ARG A 99 -36.04 -12.11 18.85
CA ARG A 99 -35.86 -12.74 20.17
C ARG A 99 -36.01 -11.72 21.30
N SER A 100 -35.46 -10.51 21.12
CA SER A 100 -35.59 -9.42 22.09
C SER A 100 -37.06 -9.02 22.29
N ILE A 101 -37.80 -8.83 21.20
CA ILE A 101 -39.25 -8.55 21.24
C ILE A 101 -40.01 -9.68 21.95
N ALA A 102 -39.76 -10.94 21.58
CA ALA A 102 -40.41 -12.09 22.21
C ALA A 102 -40.09 -12.20 23.71
N ARG A 103 -38.86 -11.87 24.14
CA ARG A 103 -38.49 -11.83 25.56
C ARG A 103 -39.22 -10.72 26.31
N ALA A 104 -39.31 -9.52 25.75
CA ALA A 104 -40.07 -8.41 26.33
C ALA A 104 -41.56 -8.77 26.52
N ASN A 105 -42.14 -9.50 25.57
CA ASN A 105 -43.52 -9.98 25.63
C ASN A 105 -43.75 -10.95 26.81
N ARG A 106 -42.78 -11.85 27.06
CA ARG A 106 -42.82 -12.82 28.16
C ARG A 106 -42.64 -12.16 29.53
N MET A 107 -41.76 -11.16 29.63
CA MET A 107 -41.44 -10.47 30.88
C MET A 107 -42.48 -9.42 31.30
N GLY A 108 -43.65 -9.37 30.66
CA GLY A 108 -44.71 -8.44 31.04
C GLY A 108 -44.38 -6.96 30.84
N SER A 109 -43.26 -6.63 30.19
CA SER A 109 -42.83 -5.25 29.85
C SER A 109 -43.64 -4.66 28.68
N LYS A 110 -44.94 -4.96 28.66
CA LYS A 110 -45.91 -4.57 27.64
C LYS A 110 -46.22 -3.09 27.81
N VAL A 111 -45.89 -2.26 26.83
CA VAL A 111 -46.39 -0.89 26.76
C VAL A 111 -47.75 -0.93 26.04
N ARG A 112 -48.85 -0.94 26.80
CA ARG A 112 -50.21 -0.80 26.25
C ARG A 112 -50.45 0.66 25.87
N LEU A 113 -50.82 0.92 24.61
CA LEU A 113 -51.04 2.28 24.11
C LEU A 113 -52.37 2.49 23.40
N SER A 114 -53.21 1.46 23.20
CA SER A 114 -54.60 1.63 22.77
C SER A 114 -55.43 0.36 22.98
N SER A 115 -56.76 0.54 23.08
CA SER A 115 -57.75 -0.49 23.40
C SER A 115 -58.11 -1.42 22.22
N GLU A 116 -57.69 -1.11 20.99
CA GLU A 116 -58.39 -1.62 19.81
C GLU A 116 -57.55 -2.50 18.88
N ASN A 117 -56.26 -2.73 19.16
CA ASN A 117 -55.46 -3.81 18.58
C ASN A 117 -54.14 -3.93 19.37
N VAL A 118 -53.98 -4.99 20.16
CA VAL A 118 -52.83 -5.16 21.07
C VAL A 118 -51.64 -5.75 20.32
N ASP A 119 -51.04 -4.96 19.44
CA ASP A 119 -49.70 -5.26 18.96
C ASP A 119 -48.71 -5.10 20.13
N ILE A 120 -48.03 -6.18 20.50
CA ILE A 120 -47.05 -6.13 21.59
C ILE A 120 -45.79 -5.39 21.11
N LYS A 121 -45.47 -4.30 21.80
CA LYS A 121 -44.33 -3.42 21.49
C LYS A 121 -43.16 -3.70 22.42
N ALA A 122 -41.96 -3.79 21.85
CA ALA A 122 -40.70 -3.76 22.59
C ALA A 122 -39.98 -2.43 22.37
N LYS A 123 -39.02 -2.10 23.23
CA LYS A 123 -38.20 -0.90 23.08
C LYS A 123 -36.93 -1.21 22.29
N CYS A 124 -36.50 -0.29 21.42
CA CYS A 124 -35.18 -0.33 20.82
C CYS A 124 -34.08 -0.29 21.91
N PRO A 125 -33.05 -1.17 21.85
CA PRO A 125 -31.92 -1.15 22.79
C PRO A 125 -31.16 0.19 22.86
N PHE A 126 -31.06 0.93 21.75
CA PHE A 126 -30.32 2.18 21.67
C PHE A 126 -31.17 3.40 22.04
N CYS A 127 -32.22 3.69 21.26
CA CYS A 127 -33.01 4.91 21.42
C CYS A 127 -34.31 4.73 22.22
N ARG A 128 -34.63 3.51 22.65
CA ARG A 128 -35.84 3.16 23.41
C ARG A 128 -37.18 3.39 22.69
N GLN A 129 -37.17 3.77 21.42
CA GLN A 129 -38.38 3.90 20.61
C GLN A 129 -39.11 2.55 20.50
N LEU A 130 -40.44 2.60 20.53
CA LEU A 130 -41.27 1.40 20.47
C LEU A 130 -41.25 0.78 19.07
N THR A 131 -41.10 -0.54 19.02
CA THR A 131 -41.13 -1.33 17.80
C THR A 131 -42.02 -2.55 17.96
N THR A 132 -42.71 -2.93 16.89
CA THR A 132 -43.44 -4.21 16.81
C THR A 132 -42.72 -5.16 15.86
N LYS A 133 -43.09 -6.46 15.89
CA LYS A 133 -42.56 -7.46 14.95
C LYS A 133 -42.74 -7.04 13.49
N HIS A 134 -43.90 -6.49 13.14
CA HIS A 134 -44.23 -6.02 11.78
C HIS A 134 -43.38 -4.82 11.33
N GLN A 135 -42.72 -4.13 12.26
CA GLN A 135 -41.91 -2.94 11.99
C GLN A 135 -40.43 -3.27 11.79
N VAL A 136 -40.05 -4.55 11.93
CA VAL A 136 -38.70 -5.03 11.65
C VAL A 136 -38.59 -5.34 10.17
N ARG A 137 -37.69 -4.66 9.46
CA ARG A 137 -37.48 -4.86 8.01
C ARG A 137 -36.10 -5.45 7.77
N LYS A 138 -36.04 -6.63 7.13
CA LYS A 138 -34.77 -7.18 6.65
C LYS A 138 -34.20 -6.26 5.57
N LEU A 139 -32.92 -5.95 5.67
CA LEU A 139 -32.18 -5.31 4.60
C LEU A 139 -31.52 -6.41 3.78
N THR A 140 -31.76 -6.40 2.48
CA THR A 140 -31.05 -7.24 1.53
C THR A 140 -30.41 -6.30 0.54
N ALA A 141 -29.08 -6.23 0.58
CA ALA A 141 -28.37 -5.49 -0.46
C ALA A 141 -28.30 -6.40 -1.69
N PRO A 142 -28.71 -5.92 -2.89
CA PRO A 142 -28.19 -6.53 -4.11
C PRO A 142 -26.66 -6.46 -4.02
N LYS A 143 -25.95 -7.50 -4.51
CA LYS A 143 -24.49 -7.58 -4.46
C LYS A 143 -23.90 -6.30 -5.06
N LEU A 144 -23.45 -5.39 -4.20
CA LEU A 144 -22.70 -4.21 -4.63
C LEU A 144 -21.29 -4.73 -4.94
N ILE A 145 -20.97 -4.83 -6.22
CA ILE A 145 -19.59 -5.03 -6.66
C ILE A 145 -18.99 -3.64 -6.66
N ASP A 146 -18.16 -3.36 -5.68
CA ASP A 146 -17.44 -2.10 -5.61
C ASP A 146 -16.40 -2.07 -6.76
N GLN A 147 -16.64 -1.26 -7.79
CA GLN A 147 -15.70 -1.09 -8.90
C GLN A 147 -14.35 -0.58 -8.41
N ASP A 148 -14.36 0.24 -7.35
CA ASP A 148 -13.16 0.85 -6.79
C ASP A 148 -12.28 -0.21 -6.11
N THR A 149 -12.85 -1.30 -5.58
CA THR A 149 -12.05 -2.38 -5.00
C THR A 149 -11.22 -3.14 -6.03
N GLU A 150 -11.74 -3.38 -7.23
CA GLU A 150 -10.99 -4.09 -8.27
C GLU A 150 -9.92 -3.20 -8.91
N GLU A 151 -10.22 -1.92 -9.13
CA GLU A 151 -9.22 -0.96 -9.59
C GLU A 151 -8.12 -0.74 -8.54
N ARG A 152 -8.48 -0.61 -7.25
CA ARG A 152 -7.51 -0.55 -6.14
C ARG A 152 -6.62 -1.80 -6.11
N LYS A 153 -7.18 -3.00 -6.22
CA LYS A 153 -6.39 -4.25 -6.28
C LYS A 153 -5.45 -4.27 -7.48
N ARG A 154 -5.91 -3.81 -8.64
CA ARG A 154 -5.09 -3.72 -9.85
C ARG A 154 -3.91 -2.77 -9.65
N LEU A 155 -4.17 -1.55 -9.17
CA LEU A 155 -3.14 -0.54 -8.90
C LEU A 155 -2.13 -1.04 -7.86
N LYS A 156 -2.59 -1.71 -6.79
CA LYS A 156 -1.69 -2.34 -5.80
C LYS A 156 -0.74 -3.37 -6.44
N ARG A 157 -1.25 -4.22 -7.35
CA ARG A 157 -0.41 -5.17 -8.10
C ARG A 157 0.60 -4.45 -8.99
N GLU A 158 0.17 -3.39 -9.70
CA GLU A 158 1.07 -2.61 -10.56
C GLU A 158 2.19 -1.94 -9.75
N ILE A 159 1.87 -1.40 -8.57
CA ILE A 159 2.84 -0.83 -7.63
C ILE A 159 3.82 -1.90 -7.15
N GLN A 160 3.33 -3.08 -6.74
CA GLN A 160 4.19 -4.17 -6.25
C GLN A 160 5.20 -4.61 -7.32
N VAL A 161 4.74 -4.77 -8.57
CA VAL A 161 5.62 -5.13 -9.70
C VAL A 161 6.64 -4.03 -9.98
N ALA A 162 6.22 -2.76 -9.92
CA ALA A 162 7.13 -1.63 -10.08
C ALA A 162 8.19 -1.55 -8.97
N MET A 163 7.81 -1.87 -7.72
CA MET A 163 8.74 -1.94 -6.58
C MET A 163 9.80 -3.02 -6.78
N GLU A 164 9.39 -4.24 -7.13
CA GLU A 164 10.32 -5.35 -7.41
C GLU A 164 11.28 -5.03 -8.57
N LYS A 165 10.78 -4.35 -9.61
CA LYS A 165 11.63 -3.92 -10.73
C LYS A 165 12.68 -2.90 -10.29
N ILE A 166 12.30 -1.94 -9.44
CA ILE A 166 13.25 -0.95 -8.91
C ILE A 166 14.30 -1.65 -8.04
N GLU A 167 13.91 -2.60 -7.19
CA GLU A 167 14.85 -3.35 -6.35
C GLU A 167 15.89 -4.11 -7.18
N LYS A 168 15.46 -4.81 -8.25
CA LYS A 168 16.39 -5.48 -9.17
C LYS A 168 17.34 -4.52 -9.89
N GLN A 169 16.85 -3.34 -10.26
CA GLN A 169 17.69 -2.32 -10.90
C GLN A 169 18.71 -1.75 -9.92
N ASP A 170 18.31 -1.54 -8.67
CA ASP A 170 19.18 -1.07 -7.60
C ASP A 170 20.29 -2.08 -7.28
N GLU A 171 19.97 -3.38 -7.24
CA GLU A 171 20.96 -4.46 -7.09
C GLU A 171 21.97 -4.48 -8.26
N ALA A 172 21.48 -4.40 -9.50
CA ALA A 172 22.34 -4.37 -10.68
C ALA A 172 23.24 -3.13 -10.71
N LEU A 173 22.71 -1.96 -10.32
CA LEU A 173 23.50 -0.74 -10.20
C LEU A 173 24.58 -0.87 -9.12
N ALA A 174 24.26 -1.50 -7.98
CA ALA A 174 25.23 -1.74 -6.92
C ALA A 174 26.39 -2.64 -7.40
N GLU A 175 26.09 -3.70 -8.16
CA GLU A 175 27.11 -4.58 -8.73
C GLU A 175 28.02 -3.85 -9.73
N ILE A 176 27.43 -3.08 -10.65
CA ILE A 176 28.20 -2.28 -11.62
C ILE A 176 29.08 -1.26 -10.90
N ASN A 177 28.56 -0.58 -9.89
CA ASN A 177 29.34 0.38 -9.11
C ASN A 177 30.51 -0.29 -8.38
N GLN A 178 30.32 -1.49 -7.82
CA GLN A 178 31.39 -2.25 -7.21
C GLN A 178 32.48 -2.63 -8.21
N GLN A 179 32.08 -3.07 -9.41
CA GLN A 179 33.02 -3.38 -10.49
C GLN A 179 33.82 -2.13 -10.92
N LEU A 180 33.14 -1.00 -11.13
CA LEU A 180 33.78 0.28 -11.47
C LEU A 180 34.81 0.71 -10.43
N LEU A 181 34.50 0.58 -9.14
CA LEU A 181 35.47 0.87 -8.06
C LEU A 181 36.70 -0.05 -8.16
N SER A 182 36.51 -1.34 -8.46
CA SER A 182 37.62 -2.29 -8.61
C SER A 182 38.52 -1.94 -9.82
N TYR A 183 37.92 -1.54 -10.95
CA TYR A 183 38.66 -1.11 -12.13
C TYR A 183 39.40 0.20 -11.89
N ARG A 184 38.75 1.17 -11.21
CA ARG A 184 39.37 2.44 -10.83
C ARG A 184 40.61 2.22 -9.96
N LYS A 185 40.52 1.32 -8.98
CA LYS A 185 41.67 0.96 -8.12
C LYS A 185 42.83 0.37 -8.94
N ARG A 186 42.55 -0.58 -9.84
CA ARG A 186 43.59 -1.18 -10.71
C ARG A 186 44.23 -0.16 -11.64
N LEU A 187 43.46 0.79 -12.18
CA LEU A 187 44.00 1.85 -13.02
C LEU A 187 44.97 2.75 -12.24
N ILE A 188 44.64 3.08 -10.99
CA ILE A 188 45.53 3.85 -10.10
C ILE A 188 46.83 3.06 -9.86
N GLU A 189 46.74 1.78 -9.50
CA GLU A 189 47.90 0.90 -9.27
C GLU A 189 48.80 0.81 -10.52
N MET A 190 48.22 0.51 -11.69
CA MET A 190 48.96 0.46 -12.95
C MET A 190 49.60 1.80 -13.32
N SER A 191 48.91 2.93 -13.07
CA SER A 191 49.47 4.25 -13.37
C SER A 191 50.69 4.57 -12.52
N ALA A 192 50.69 4.14 -11.25
CA ALA A 192 51.82 4.28 -10.34
C ALA A 192 53.01 3.40 -10.76
N GLU A 193 52.74 2.17 -11.22
CA GLU A 193 53.76 1.27 -11.77
C GLU A 193 54.39 1.83 -13.05
N VAL A 194 53.59 2.35 -13.98
CA VAL A 194 54.11 2.98 -15.20
C VAL A 194 54.96 4.21 -14.86
N ALA A 195 54.55 5.02 -13.88
CA ALA A 195 55.32 6.17 -13.42
C ALA A 195 56.68 5.75 -12.82
N SER A 196 56.71 4.69 -12.01
CA SER A 196 57.96 4.19 -11.41
C SER A 196 58.89 3.57 -12.46
N MET A 197 58.36 2.84 -13.45
CA MET A 197 59.14 2.31 -14.57
C MET A 197 59.76 3.41 -15.43
N LYS A 198 59.01 4.48 -15.73
CA LYS A 198 59.54 5.64 -16.46
C LYS A 198 60.68 6.32 -15.71
N GLN A 199 60.49 6.59 -14.41
CA GLN A 199 61.56 7.16 -13.57
C GLN A 199 62.81 6.27 -13.51
N SER A 200 62.63 4.95 -13.55
CA SER A 200 63.73 3.99 -13.55
C SER A 200 64.49 3.97 -14.88
N ALA A 201 63.76 4.08 -16.01
CA ALA A 201 64.34 4.16 -17.34
C ALA A 201 65.10 5.48 -17.57
N ASP A 202 64.53 6.61 -17.13
CA ASP A 202 65.17 7.92 -17.22
C ASP A 202 66.48 8.00 -16.41
N ARG A 203 66.54 7.29 -15.26
CA ARG A 203 67.77 7.17 -14.46
C ARG A 203 68.86 6.32 -15.11
N GLN A 204 68.49 5.33 -15.94
CA GLN A 204 69.45 4.49 -16.67
C GLN A 204 69.92 5.13 -17.99
N GLN A 205 69.24 6.18 -18.45
CA GLN A 205 69.57 6.93 -19.68
C GLN A 205 70.21 8.32 -19.41
N GLY A 206 70.64 8.60 -18.18
CA GLY A 206 71.40 9.82 -17.85
C GLY A 206 72.81 9.85 -18.45
N PRO A 207 73.39 11.05 -18.67
CA PRO A 207 74.38 11.38 -19.70
C PRO A 207 75.73 10.65 -19.62
#